data_AF-A0A2U3N0B0-F1
#
_entry.id   AF-A0A2U3N0B0-F1
#
_cell.length_a   1.000
_cell.length_b   1.000
_cell.length_c   1.000
_cell.angle_alpha   90.00
_cell.angle_beta   90.00
_cell.angle_gamma   90.00
#
_symmetry.space_group_name_H-M   'P 1'
#
loop_
_entity.id
_entity.type
_entity.pdbx_description
1 polymer ?
#
loop_
_entity_poly.entity_id
_entity_poly.type
_entity_poly.pdbx_seq_one_letter_code
_entity_poly.pdbx_strand_id
1 'polypeptide(L)'
;MNDIQLSLEYQQLMNRLDHLDLIDPFHDDYYAEMQAINFQRAFIKAQSERQLLLPSTTSQVLSLSIYTPHDEMIDLMDSLTQIYAKNAQSAEDFETIIYSNINNYDFKGMNIMVKAQVDFLDLYFEIEKSSTRHDIKKYLTEKTGITHYISEHKKGFIIRLHDMNSIDQLQRRIKHLDHFKCNRESFRIMEIELAVDFYRFKHRALVTALFKSICLPSTAENFRVFKNQSGVFTPIPLTPLAMMNKLESGYNIGINHKKADEYWHLYVKTTDQNKQPLPEYKWRIRAEKNIKLNVLNKMDNRLTNLKRVLFDGFKGISFTQLMNSAPQSMKDTYKESIQPFGMEQEIYYDKSRHKRTLQKYIEKNADLNRLISNTVHNLLRNFAISV
;
A
#
# COMPACT_ATOMS: atom_id res chain seq x y z
N MET A 1 8.42 49.64 -2.82
CA MET A 1 8.48 48.24 -2.34
C MET A 1 7.96 47.41 -3.48
N ASN A 2 8.74 46.45 -4.00
CA ASN A 2 8.26 45.56 -5.05
C ASN A 2 7.12 44.73 -4.46
N ASP A 3 5.91 44.89 -5.00
CA ASP A 3 4.81 43.97 -4.74
C ASP A 3 5.25 42.59 -5.21
N ILE A 4 5.64 41.75 -4.26
CA ILE A 4 5.86 40.33 -4.53
C ILE A 4 4.48 39.77 -4.84
N GLN A 5 4.16 39.65 -6.12
CA GLN A 5 2.95 38.99 -6.59
C GLN A 5 3.05 37.51 -6.18
N LEU A 6 2.44 37.17 -5.04
CA LEU A 6 2.31 35.79 -4.58
C LEU A 6 1.54 35.00 -5.64
N SER A 7 1.95 33.75 -5.89
CA SER A 7 1.16 32.87 -6.76
C SER A 7 -0.25 32.72 -6.20
N LEU A 8 -1.23 32.46 -7.08
CA LEU A 8 -2.63 32.29 -6.69
C LEU A 8 -2.80 31.24 -5.58
N GLU A 9 -1.98 30.20 -5.61
CA GLU A 9 -1.96 29.13 -4.60
C GLU A 9 -1.46 29.63 -3.24
N TYR A 10 -0.44 30.48 -3.21
CA TYR A 10 0.05 31.12 -1.99
C TYR A 10 -0.99 32.11 -1.42
N GLN A 11 -1.65 32.88 -2.29
CA GLN A 11 -2.73 33.80 -1.86
C GLN A 11 -3.91 33.03 -1.24
N GLN A 12 -4.31 31.91 -1.85
CA GLN A 12 -5.35 31.04 -1.30
C GLN A 12 -4.94 30.44 0.06
N LEU A 13 -3.67 30.07 0.22
CA LEU A 13 -3.14 29.56 1.48
C LEU A 13 -3.19 30.63 2.59
N MET A 14 -2.80 31.87 2.28
CA MET A 14 -2.85 33.00 3.22
C MET A 14 -4.30 33.29 3.63
N ASN A 15 -5.24 33.31 2.69
CA ASN A 15 -6.66 33.52 3.01
C ASN A 15 -7.23 32.41 3.92
N ARG A 16 -6.79 31.16 3.76
CA ARG A 16 -7.19 30.05 4.65
C ARG A 16 -6.58 30.18 6.05
N LEU A 17 -5.34 30.67 6.15
CA LEU A 17 -4.70 31.01 7.43
C LEU A 17 -5.44 32.15 8.14
N ASP A 18 -5.80 33.22 7.43
CA ASP A 18 -6.56 34.33 8.00
C ASP A 18 -7.97 33.87 8.45
N HIS A 19 -8.56 32.90 7.75
CA HIS A 19 -9.84 32.31 8.16
C HIS A 19 -9.73 31.43 9.41
N LEU A 20 -8.57 30.78 9.64
CA LEU A 20 -8.33 30.00 10.86
C LEU A 20 -8.35 30.87 12.12
N ASP A 21 -7.95 32.14 12.03
CA ASP A 21 -8.00 33.08 13.16
C ASP A 21 -9.44 33.34 13.65
N LEU A 22 -10.44 33.01 12.83
CA LEU A 22 -11.87 33.12 13.15
C LEU A 22 -12.48 31.82 13.69
N ILE A 23 -11.73 30.72 13.70
CA ILE A 23 -12.18 29.41 14.16
C ILE A 23 -11.61 29.18 15.57
N ASP A 24 -12.43 28.67 16.49
CA ASP A 24 -11.98 28.33 17.84
C ASP A 24 -10.84 27.29 17.77
N PRO A 25 -9.66 27.58 18.33
CA PRO A 25 -8.50 26.67 18.30
C PRO A 25 -8.70 25.34 19.03
N PHE A 26 -9.79 25.20 19.80
CA PHE A 26 -10.20 23.94 20.42
C PHE A 26 -11.26 23.17 19.64
N HIS A 27 -11.71 23.69 18.50
CA HIS A 27 -12.64 23.00 17.60
C HIS A 27 -11.90 21.99 16.72
N ASP A 28 -12.47 20.80 16.50
CA ASP A 28 -11.83 19.74 15.71
C ASP A 28 -11.52 20.18 14.27
N ASP A 29 -12.37 21.04 13.70
CA ASP A 29 -12.18 21.63 12.37
C ASP A 29 -10.92 22.50 12.28
N TYR A 30 -10.50 23.16 13.38
CA TYR A 30 -9.28 23.98 13.41
C TYR A 30 -8.03 23.12 13.17
N TYR A 31 -7.92 21.99 13.88
CA TYR A 31 -6.79 21.08 13.74
C TYR A 31 -6.76 20.40 12.36
N ALA A 32 -7.91 19.98 11.86
CA ALA A 32 -8.03 19.39 10.53
C ALA A 32 -7.59 20.37 9.42
N GLU A 33 -8.06 21.63 9.51
CA GLU A 33 -7.73 22.68 8.55
C GLU A 33 -6.25 23.09 8.64
N MET A 34 -5.69 23.18 9.85
CA MET A 34 -4.26 23.46 10.04
C MET A 34 -3.37 22.35 9.45
N GLN A 35 -3.74 21.08 9.61
CA GLN A 35 -3.04 19.98 8.96
C GLN A 35 -3.13 20.08 7.43
N ALA A 36 -4.30 20.44 6.89
CA ALA A 36 -4.49 20.62 5.45
C ALA A 36 -3.65 21.78 4.89
N ILE A 37 -3.57 22.91 5.62
CA ILE A 37 -2.72 24.06 5.24
C ILE A 37 -1.24 23.69 5.30
N ASN A 38 -0.80 23.03 6.39
CA ASN A 38 0.59 22.59 6.51
C ASN A 38 1.00 21.63 5.38
N PHE A 39 0.10 20.72 5.01
CA PHE A 39 0.30 19.87 3.85
C PHE A 39 0.42 20.69 2.57
N GLN A 40 -0.51 21.59 2.29
CA GLN A 40 -0.51 22.37 1.05
C GLN A 40 0.73 23.26 0.96
N ARG A 41 1.18 23.86 2.07
CA ARG A 41 2.44 24.62 2.13
C ARG A 41 3.65 23.75 1.82
N ALA A 42 3.73 22.56 2.41
CA ALA A 42 4.83 21.63 2.16
C ALA A 42 4.81 21.10 0.71
N PHE A 43 3.62 20.88 0.15
CA PHE A 43 3.41 20.45 -1.23
C PHE A 43 3.86 21.53 -2.23
N ILE A 44 3.42 22.77 -2.06
CA ILE A 44 3.83 23.91 -2.91
C ILE A 44 5.36 24.08 -2.86
N LYS A 45 5.96 23.96 -1.67
CA LYS A 45 7.42 23.98 -1.53
C LYS A 45 8.11 22.85 -2.32
N ALA A 46 7.59 21.62 -2.22
CA ALA A 46 8.14 20.49 -2.97
C ALA A 46 7.95 20.65 -4.50
N GLN A 47 6.87 21.32 -4.93
CA GLN A 47 6.60 21.60 -6.33
C GLN A 47 7.51 22.70 -6.90
N SER A 48 7.79 23.76 -6.13
CA SER A 48 8.71 24.82 -6.56
C SER A 48 10.15 24.33 -6.65
N GLU A 49 10.60 23.49 -5.70
CA GLU A 49 11.88 22.79 -5.76
C GLU A 49 12.00 21.90 -7.02
N ARG A 50 10.88 21.33 -7.49
CA ARG A 50 10.82 20.55 -8.74
C ARG A 50 10.90 21.43 -9.99
N GLN A 51 10.24 22.59 -10.03
CA GLN A 51 10.27 23.47 -11.21
C GLN A 51 11.68 23.96 -11.52
N LEU A 52 12.56 24.07 -10.52
CA LEU A 52 13.98 24.38 -10.70
C LEU A 52 14.80 23.26 -11.37
N LEU A 53 14.25 22.04 -11.45
CA LEU A 53 14.92 20.84 -11.97
C LEU A 53 14.39 20.39 -13.34
N LEU A 54 13.29 20.97 -13.82
CA LEU A 54 12.74 20.67 -15.15
C LEU A 54 13.51 21.43 -16.24
N PRO A 55 13.89 20.79 -17.36
CA PRO A 55 14.53 21.48 -18.47
C PRO A 55 13.63 22.58 -19.02
N SER A 56 14.20 23.75 -19.33
CA SER A 56 13.48 24.81 -20.03
C SER A 56 12.93 24.29 -21.35
N THR A 57 11.64 24.54 -21.62
CA THR A 57 10.94 24.19 -22.87
C THR A 57 11.37 25.04 -24.08
N THR A 58 12.53 25.70 -23.99
CA THR A 58 13.11 26.44 -25.12
C THR A 58 13.50 25.45 -26.20
N SER A 59 12.82 25.53 -27.34
CA SER A 59 13.13 24.78 -28.54
C SER A 59 14.57 25.09 -28.97
N GLN A 60 15.49 24.17 -28.69
CA GLN A 60 16.87 24.28 -29.16
C GLN A 60 16.91 23.82 -30.61
N VAL A 61 17.05 24.77 -31.53
CA VAL A 61 17.27 24.48 -32.95
C VAL A 61 18.76 24.17 -33.12
N LEU A 62 19.08 22.92 -33.43
CA LEU A 62 20.42 22.51 -33.84
C LEU A 62 20.55 22.68 -35.35
N SER A 63 21.45 23.56 -35.79
CA SER A 63 21.75 23.81 -37.20
C SER A 63 23.06 23.15 -37.58
N LEU A 64 23.05 22.32 -38.61
CA LEU A 64 24.21 21.57 -39.09
C LEU A 64 24.57 22.04 -40.50
N SER A 65 25.86 22.29 -40.74
CA SER A 65 26.39 22.76 -42.02
C SER A 65 27.34 21.73 -42.61
N ILE A 66 27.47 21.69 -43.94
CA ILE A 66 28.48 20.87 -44.63
C ILE A 66 29.93 21.29 -44.34
N TYR A 67 30.12 22.44 -43.67
CA TYR A 67 31.42 22.96 -43.26
C TYR A 67 31.68 22.85 -41.75
N THR A 68 30.82 22.16 -41.00
CA THR A 68 31.00 22.02 -39.55
C THR A 68 32.29 21.24 -39.24
N PRO A 69 33.25 21.83 -38.51
CA PRO A 69 34.48 21.16 -38.08
C PRO A 69 34.20 19.88 -37.28
N HIS A 70 35.15 18.95 -37.27
CA HIS A 70 34.98 17.66 -36.60
C HIS A 70 34.72 17.80 -35.09
N ASP A 71 35.43 18.70 -34.40
CA ASP A 71 35.26 18.93 -32.97
C ASP A 71 33.87 19.53 -32.66
N GLU A 72 33.40 20.48 -33.49
CA GLU A 72 32.04 21.01 -33.38
C GLU A 72 30.97 19.93 -33.64
N MET A 73 31.24 18.98 -34.53
CA MET A 73 30.36 17.84 -34.79
C MET A 73 30.26 16.91 -33.57
N ILE A 74 31.37 16.69 -32.85
CA ILE A 74 31.38 15.92 -31.59
C ILE A 74 30.53 16.63 -30.53
N ASP A 75 30.75 17.94 -30.33
CA ASP A 75 29.96 18.74 -29.37
C ASP A 75 28.45 18.75 -29.70
N LEU A 76 28.11 18.79 -30.99
CA LEU A 76 26.74 18.65 -31.49
C LEU A 76 26.14 17.28 -31.17
N MET A 77 26.90 16.20 -31.35
CA MET A 77 26.45 14.83 -31.04
C MET A 77 26.29 14.59 -29.53
N ASP A 78 27.18 15.15 -28.71
CA ASP A 78 27.06 15.11 -27.26
C ASP A 78 25.83 15.89 -26.78
N SER A 79 25.60 17.06 -27.36
CA SER A 79 24.40 17.88 -27.09
C SER A 79 23.12 17.13 -27.45
N LEU A 80 23.08 16.47 -28.63
CA LEU A 80 21.95 15.62 -29.03
C LEU A 80 21.71 14.48 -28.04
N THR A 81 22.77 13.80 -27.62
CA THR A 81 22.71 12.69 -26.67
C THR A 81 22.11 13.15 -25.33
N GLN A 82 22.53 14.32 -24.83
CA GLN A 82 21.95 14.92 -23.62
C GLN A 82 20.47 15.29 -23.77
N ILE A 83 20.06 15.83 -24.94
CA ILE A 83 18.65 16.15 -25.22
C ILE A 83 17.80 14.88 -25.23
N TYR A 84 18.25 13.82 -25.91
CA TYR A 84 17.54 12.54 -25.93
C TYR A 84 17.41 11.94 -24.53
N ALA A 85 18.48 11.98 -23.71
CA ALA A 85 18.42 11.52 -22.33
C ALA A 85 17.42 12.31 -21.48
N LYS A 86 17.39 13.66 -21.62
CA LYS A 86 16.41 14.52 -20.92
C LYS A 86 14.97 14.23 -21.35
N ASN A 87 14.74 14.01 -22.64
CA ASN A 87 13.42 13.67 -23.17
C ASN A 87 12.94 12.29 -22.67
N ALA A 88 13.84 11.30 -22.62
CA ALA A 88 13.55 9.99 -22.05
C ALA A 88 13.16 10.10 -20.57
N GLN A 89 13.96 10.80 -19.76
CA GLN A 89 13.65 11.04 -18.34
C GLN A 89 12.30 11.77 -18.17
N SER A 90 12.03 12.77 -19.01
CA SER A 90 10.76 13.50 -18.96
C SER A 90 9.57 12.58 -19.26
N ALA A 91 9.71 11.66 -20.22
CA ALA A 91 8.68 10.67 -20.51
C ALA A 91 8.44 9.73 -19.32
N GLU A 92 9.50 9.22 -18.69
CA GLU A 92 9.40 8.39 -17.48
C GLU A 92 8.74 9.14 -16.30
N ASP A 93 9.05 10.42 -16.12
CA ASP A 93 8.42 11.28 -15.12
C ASP A 93 6.91 11.44 -15.39
N PHE A 94 6.53 11.64 -16.65
CA PHE A 94 5.12 11.73 -17.04
C PHE A 94 4.40 10.40 -16.81
N GLU A 95 5.00 9.27 -17.19
CA GLU A 95 4.45 7.95 -16.92
C GLU A 95 4.27 7.72 -15.43
N THR A 96 5.24 8.09 -14.60
CA THR A 96 5.14 7.97 -13.14
C THR A 96 3.95 8.76 -12.60
N ILE A 97 3.74 9.99 -13.06
CA ILE A 97 2.59 10.79 -12.63
C ILE A 97 1.27 10.15 -13.06
N ILE A 98 1.17 9.69 -14.31
CA ILE A 98 -0.02 9.03 -14.87
C ILE A 98 -0.33 7.75 -14.08
N TYR A 99 0.66 6.87 -13.92
CA TYR A 99 0.52 5.58 -13.26
C TYR A 99 0.47 5.68 -11.71
N SER A 100 0.68 6.86 -11.12
CA SER A 100 0.42 7.09 -9.70
C SER A 100 -1.06 7.37 -9.38
N ASN A 101 -1.94 7.38 -10.39
CA ASN A 101 -3.36 7.64 -10.25
C ASN A 101 -4.17 6.38 -10.59
N ILE A 102 -4.97 5.89 -9.62
CA ILE A 102 -5.76 4.66 -9.78
C ILE A 102 -6.81 4.76 -10.90
N ASN A 103 -7.31 5.97 -11.18
CA ASN A 103 -8.31 6.22 -12.22
C ASN A 103 -7.78 5.93 -13.64
N ASN A 104 -6.45 5.90 -13.83
CA ASN A 104 -5.83 5.61 -15.11
C ASN A 104 -5.67 4.11 -15.37
N TYR A 105 -6.11 3.25 -14.45
CA TYR A 105 -6.00 1.80 -14.58
C TYR A 105 -7.30 1.16 -15.02
N ASP A 106 -7.30 0.64 -16.25
CA ASP A 106 -8.17 -0.46 -16.62
C ASP A 106 -7.44 -1.78 -16.33
N PHE A 107 -7.61 -2.35 -15.14
CA PHE A 107 -6.91 -3.57 -14.73
C PHE A 107 -7.13 -4.73 -15.71
N LYS A 108 -8.33 -4.83 -16.30
CA LYS A 108 -8.66 -5.89 -17.25
C LYS A 108 -8.04 -5.60 -18.61
N GLY A 109 -8.22 -4.39 -19.15
CA GLY A 109 -7.66 -3.96 -20.42
C GLY A 109 -6.12 -3.95 -20.44
N MET A 110 -5.50 -3.64 -19.29
CA MET A 110 -4.05 -3.69 -19.11
C MET A 110 -3.50 -5.09 -18.81
N ASN A 111 -4.36 -6.12 -18.74
CA ASN A 111 -3.99 -7.51 -18.44
C ASN A 111 -3.24 -7.68 -17.11
N ILE A 112 -3.57 -6.85 -16.10
CA ILE A 112 -3.04 -6.95 -14.74
C ILE A 112 -3.81 -8.07 -14.03
N MET A 113 -3.10 -9.09 -13.58
CA MET A 113 -3.70 -10.25 -12.93
C MET A 113 -3.71 -10.07 -11.42
N VAL A 114 -4.90 -10.11 -10.82
CA VAL A 114 -5.09 -9.92 -9.37
C VAL A 114 -5.33 -11.26 -8.67
N LYS A 115 -4.58 -11.52 -7.59
CA LYS A 115 -4.70 -12.74 -6.77
C LYS A 115 -4.77 -12.42 -5.28
N ALA A 116 -5.75 -13.00 -4.58
CA ALA A 116 -5.78 -13.01 -3.13
C ALA A 116 -5.01 -14.22 -2.58
N GLN A 117 -4.38 -14.04 -1.42
CA GLN A 117 -3.65 -15.11 -0.71
C GLN A 117 -3.64 -14.87 0.80
N VAL A 118 -3.42 -15.94 1.56
CA VAL A 118 -3.06 -15.88 2.98
C VAL A 118 -1.55 -16.04 3.07
N ASP A 119 -0.83 -14.97 3.41
CA ASP A 119 0.64 -15.02 3.48
C ASP A 119 1.10 -15.85 4.68
N PHE A 120 0.50 -15.59 5.85
CA PHE A 120 0.65 -16.46 7.01
C PHE A 120 -0.54 -16.44 7.97
N LEU A 121 -0.60 -17.46 8.80
CA LEU A 121 -1.54 -17.64 9.91
C LEU A 121 -0.76 -18.06 11.17
N ASP A 122 -0.94 -17.32 12.26
CA ASP A 122 -0.50 -17.74 13.60
C ASP A 122 -1.66 -18.41 14.33
N LEU A 123 -1.44 -19.66 14.72
CA LEU A 123 -2.46 -20.50 15.34
C LEU A 123 -2.02 -20.91 16.75
N TYR A 124 -2.82 -20.54 17.74
CA TYR A 124 -2.68 -21.03 19.12
C TYR A 124 -3.22 -22.44 19.26
N PHE A 125 -2.57 -23.27 20.07
CA PHE A 125 -3.04 -24.59 20.45
C PHE A 125 -2.49 -25.04 21.81
N GLU A 126 -3.20 -25.95 22.45
CA GLU A 126 -2.82 -26.59 23.72
C GLU A 126 -2.55 -28.08 23.50
N ILE A 127 -1.64 -28.63 24.31
CA ILE A 127 -1.25 -30.04 24.28
C ILE A 127 -1.41 -30.64 25.67
N GLU A 128 -1.77 -31.92 25.73
CA GLU A 128 -1.86 -32.65 27.01
C GLU A 128 -0.60 -33.47 27.30
N LYS A 129 0.14 -33.86 26.25
CA LYS A 129 1.44 -34.52 26.42
C LYS A 129 2.47 -33.46 26.78
N SER A 130 3.07 -33.57 27.97
CA SER A 130 4.16 -32.68 28.37
C SER A 130 5.29 -32.72 27.34
N SER A 131 5.57 -31.57 26.72
CA SER A 131 6.56 -31.42 25.65
C SER A 131 6.98 -29.96 25.57
N THR A 132 8.23 -29.71 25.19
CA THR A 132 8.74 -28.34 25.04
C THR A 132 8.48 -27.81 23.64
N ARG A 133 8.59 -26.48 23.47
CA ARG A 133 8.63 -25.84 22.14
C ARG A 133 9.67 -26.46 21.20
N HIS A 134 10.81 -26.92 21.74
CA HIS A 134 11.87 -27.54 20.95
C HIS A 134 11.42 -28.91 20.42
N ASP A 135 10.80 -29.74 21.26
CA ASP A 135 10.33 -31.08 20.87
C ASP A 135 9.28 -31.00 19.76
N ILE A 136 8.31 -30.08 19.90
CA ILE A 136 7.27 -29.86 18.90
C ILE A 136 7.89 -29.40 17.58
N LYS A 137 8.79 -28.41 17.62
CA LYS A 137 9.45 -27.88 16.43
C LYS A 137 10.26 -28.96 15.71
N LYS A 138 11.04 -29.76 16.45
CA LYS A 138 11.85 -30.84 15.91
C LYS A 138 10.97 -31.89 15.23
N TYR A 139 9.95 -32.38 15.94
CA TYR A 139 9.03 -33.39 15.40
C TYR A 139 8.30 -32.91 14.15
N LEU A 140 7.76 -31.69 14.16
CA LEU A 140 7.09 -31.14 12.98
C LEU A 140 8.06 -31.01 11.79
N THR A 141 9.27 -30.53 12.02
CA THR A 141 10.28 -30.39 10.96
C THR A 141 10.64 -31.75 10.35
N GLU A 142 10.82 -32.79 11.17
CA GLU A 142 11.08 -34.15 10.71
C GLU A 142 9.91 -34.75 9.90
N LYS A 143 8.67 -34.40 10.24
CA LYS A 143 7.47 -34.94 9.57
C LYS A 143 7.03 -34.16 8.35
N THR A 144 7.22 -32.85 8.32
CA THR A 144 6.75 -31.98 7.24
C THR A 144 7.87 -31.56 6.28
N GLY A 145 9.14 -31.69 6.70
CA GLY A 145 10.28 -31.10 5.99
C GLY A 145 10.34 -29.57 6.08
N ILE A 146 9.47 -28.94 6.88
CA ILE A 146 9.33 -27.48 7.00
C ILE A 146 9.70 -27.06 8.43
N THR A 147 10.64 -26.13 8.55
CA THR A 147 10.98 -25.54 9.84
C THR A 147 9.97 -24.47 10.23
N HIS A 148 9.01 -24.83 11.08
CA HIS A 148 8.01 -23.89 11.57
C HIS A 148 8.57 -22.97 12.67
N TYR A 149 8.11 -21.71 12.68
CA TYR A 149 8.24 -20.86 13.86
C TYR A 149 7.19 -21.26 14.89
N ILE A 150 7.65 -21.53 16.12
CA ILE A 150 6.81 -21.91 17.25
C ILE A 150 7.28 -21.14 18.46
N SER A 151 6.34 -20.55 19.21
CA SER A 151 6.61 -19.85 20.47
C SER A 151 5.67 -20.33 21.57
N GLU A 152 6.12 -20.28 22.81
CA GLU A 152 5.30 -20.55 23.99
C GLU A 152 4.34 -19.37 24.23
N HIS A 153 3.11 -19.66 24.61
CA HIS A 153 2.10 -18.65 24.92
C HIS A 153 1.13 -19.15 25.99
N LYS A 154 1.16 -18.55 27.17
CA LYS A 154 0.32 -18.94 28.31
C LYS A 154 0.45 -20.44 28.61
N LYS A 155 -0.64 -21.21 28.44
CA LYS A 155 -0.72 -22.66 28.69
C LYS A 155 -0.46 -23.49 27.43
N GLY A 156 -0.20 -22.86 26.29
CA GLY A 156 -0.06 -23.52 25.00
C GLY A 156 1.06 -22.91 24.16
N PHE A 157 0.92 -23.08 22.85
CA PHE A 157 1.91 -22.69 21.86
C PHE A 157 1.25 -21.95 20.71
N ILE A 158 2.02 -21.12 20.02
CA ILE A 158 1.63 -20.50 18.75
C ILE A 158 2.53 -21.07 17.66
N ILE A 159 1.94 -21.56 16.58
CA ILE A 159 2.64 -21.98 15.37
C ILE A 159 2.33 -21.00 14.22
N ARG A 160 3.37 -20.53 13.53
CA ARG A 160 3.23 -19.75 12.29
C ARG A 160 3.20 -20.67 11.08
N LEU A 161 2.19 -20.51 10.25
CA LEU A 161 1.94 -21.29 9.05
C LEU A 161 1.92 -20.38 7.83
N HIS A 162 2.97 -20.46 7.01
CA HIS A 162 3.09 -19.70 5.76
C HIS A 162 2.41 -20.39 4.57
N ASP A 163 1.95 -19.57 3.62
CA ASP A 163 1.36 -19.96 2.32
C ASP A 163 0.16 -20.91 2.45
N MET A 164 -0.77 -20.58 3.35
CA MET A 164 -2.00 -21.37 3.55
C MET A 164 -3.00 -21.07 2.45
N ASN A 165 -3.12 -21.97 1.46
CA ASN A 165 -4.00 -21.78 0.31
C ASN A 165 -5.25 -22.68 0.32
N SER A 166 -5.34 -23.63 1.26
CA SER A 166 -6.54 -24.45 1.48
C SER A 166 -6.66 -24.97 2.92
N ILE A 167 -7.88 -25.34 3.31
CA ILE A 167 -8.15 -25.99 4.60
C ILE A 167 -7.47 -27.36 4.70
N ASP A 168 -7.38 -28.11 3.60
CA ASP A 168 -6.71 -29.42 3.58
C ASP A 168 -5.22 -29.31 3.90
N GLN A 169 -4.55 -28.30 3.33
CA GLN A 169 -3.14 -28.04 3.62
C GLN A 169 -2.94 -27.68 5.10
N LEU A 170 -3.82 -26.84 5.65
CA LEU A 170 -3.81 -26.49 7.05
C LEU A 170 -4.03 -27.73 7.94
N GLN A 171 -5.07 -28.52 7.66
CA GLN A 171 -5.40 -29.73 8.39
C GLN A 171 -4.26 -30.75 8.37
N ARG A 172 -3.60 -30.97 7.22
CA ARG A 172 -2.43 -31.85 7.11
C ARG A 172 -1.29 -31.40 8.02
N ARG A 173 -0.98 -30.10 8.04
CA ARG A 173 0.09 -29.56 8.90
C ARG A 173 -0.24 -29.71 10.39
N ILE A 174 -1.46 -29.35 10.80
CA ILE A 174 -1.85 -29.41 12.22
C ILE A 174 -2.15 -30.83 12.70
N LYS A 175 -2.43 -31.80 11.81
CA LYS A 175 -2.63 -33.22 12.18
C LYS A 175 -1.40 -33.81 12.88
N HIS A 176 -0.21 -33.37 12.53
CA HIS A 176 1.01 -33.83 13.23
C HIS A 176 1.05 -33.42 14.70
N LEU A 177 0.26 -32.42 15.13
CA LEU A 177 0.13 -32.04 16.53
C LEU A 177 -0.61 -33.10 17.36
N ASP A 178 -1.36 -34.03 16.74
CA ASP A 178 -2.01 -35.13 17.45
C ASP A 178 -1.01 -36.02 18.19
N HIS A 179 0.26 -36.08 17.74
CA HIS A 179 1.34 -36.75 18.46
C HIS A 179 1.52 -36.25 19.90
N PHE A 180 1.16 -34.98 20.15
CA PHE A 180 1.24 -34.32 21.44
C PHE A 180 -0.09 -34.29 22.19
N LYS A 181 -1.10 -35.05 21.74
CA LYS A 181 -2.48 -34.97 22.27
C LYS A 181 -2.98 -33.52 22.25
N CYS A 182 -2.91 -32.91 21.07
CA CYS A 182 -3.36 -31.54 20.85
C CYS A 182 -4.88 -31.42 21.06
N ASN A 183 -5.31 -30.48 21.89
CA ASN A 183 -6.72 -30.17 22.07
C ASN A 183 -7.25 -29.41 20.84
N ARG A 184 -8.07 -30.06 20.01
CA ARG A 184 -8.62 -29.46 18.78
C ARG A 184 -9.51 -28.24 19.06
N GLU A 185 -10.19 -28.21 20.20
CA GLU A 185 -11.05 -27.09 20.60
C GLU A 185 -10.26 -25.86 21.07
N SER A 186 -8.96 -26.02 21.34
CA SER A 186 -8.09 -24.91 21.73
C SER A 186 -7.66 -24.04 20.55
N PHE A 187 -7.87 -24.48 19.30
CA PHE A 187 -7.35 -23.76 18.14
C PHE A 187 -7.95 -22.36 18.00
N ARG A 188 -7.08 -21.33 18.09
CA ARG A 188 -7.46 -19.92 17.93
C ARG A 188 -6.49 -19.20 17.00
N ILE A 189 -7.03 -18.39 16.11
CA ILE A 189 -6.28 -17.54 15.19
C ILE A 189 -5.79 -16.32 15.98
N MET A 190 -4.47 -16.17 16.09
CA MET A 190 -3.83 -15.13 16.91
C MET A 190 -3.38 -13.95 16.08
N GLU A 191 -2.92 -14.22 14.87
CA GLU A 191 -2.49 -13.22 13.88
C GLU A 191 -2.73 -13.82 12.49
N ILE A 192 -3.12 -12.99 11.54
CA ILE A 192 -3.23 -13.38 10.14
C ILE A 192 -2.73 -12.26 9.24
N GLU A 193 -2.01 -12.62 8.18
CA GLU A 193 -1.63 -11.70 7.13
C GLU A 193 -2.28 -12.10 5.81
N LEU A 194 -3.07 -11.19 5.27
CA LEU A 194 -3.79 -11.32 4.03
C LEU A 194 -3.13 -10.44 2.98
N ALA A 195 -3.07 -10.91 1.74
CA ALA A 195 -2.43 -10.15 0.68
C ALA A 195 -3.19 -10.22 -0.64
N VAL A 196 -3.16 -9.11 -1.37
CA VAL A 196 -3.62 -8.99 -2.76
C VAL A 196 -2.40 -8.69 -3.63
N ASP A 197 -2.10 -9.60 -4.56
CA ASP A 197 -1.02 -9.48 -5.52
C ASP A 197 -1.53 -8.99 -6.87
N PHE A 198 -0.80 -8.04 -7.46
CA PHE A 198 -1.01 -7.46 -8.78
C PHE A 198 0.16 -7.86 -9.67
N TYR A 199 -0.01 -8.94 -10.43
CA TYR A 199 0.97 -9.44 -11.39
C TYR A 199 0.85 -8.72 -12.73
N ARG A 200 1.92 -8.77 -13.54
CA ARG A 200 1.97 -8.16 -14.89
C ARG A 200 1.71 -6.65 -14.87
N PHE A 201 2.01 -5.99 -13.76
CA PHE A 201 1.98 -4.54 -13.69
C PHE A 201 2.99 -3.95 -14.67
N LYS A 202 2.64 -2.83 -15.32
CA LYS A 202 3.49 -2.17 -16.30
C LYS A 202 4.48 -1.20 -15.65
N HIS A 203 4.09 -0.59 -14.55
CA HIS A 203 4.84 0.49 -13.91
C HIS A 203 4.77 0.38 -12.38
N ARG A 204 5.89 0.62 -11.68
CA ARG A 204 5.97 0.48 -10.21
C ARG A 204 5.14 1.55 -9.47
N ALA A 205 4.83 2.67 -10.13
CA ALA A 205 3.95 3.71 -9.59
C ALA A 205 2.53 3.21 -9.25
N LEU A 206 2.12 2.02 -9.71
CA LEU A 206 0.90 1.36 -9.21
C LEU A 206 0.94 1.19 -7.68
N VAL A 207 2.10 1.02 -7.04
CA VAL A 207 2.20 1.01 -5.56
C VAL A 207 1.69 2.34 -4.98
N THR A 208 2.07 3.46 -5.58
CA THR A 208 1.61 4.80 -5.17
C THR A 208 0.12 4.99 -5.44
N ALA A 209 -0.39 4.51 -6.58
CA ALA A 209 -1.83 4.55 -6.88
C ALA A 209 -2.65 3.74 -5.88
N LEU A 210 -2.19 2.53 -5.52
CA LEU A 210 -2.82 1.68 -4.51
C LEU A 210 -2.76 2.33 -3.12
N PHE A 211 -1.65 2.96 -2.75
CA PHE A 211 -1.56 3.69 -1.48
C PHE A 211 -2.55 4.85 -1.41
N LYS A 212 -2.65 5.65 -2.47
CA LYS A 212 -3.58 6.79 -2.52
C LYS A 212 -5.04 6.35 -2.42
N SER A 213 -5.35 5.17 -2.95
CA SER A 213 -6.71 4.64 -3.04
C SER A 213 -7.08 3.65 -1.95
N ILE A 214 -6.15 3.11 -1.17
CA ILE A 214 -6.50 2.07 -0.19
C ILE A 214 -7.47 2.64 0.85
N CYS A 215 -8.56 1.92 1.09
CA CYS A 215 -9.55 2.30 2.08
C CYS A 215 -9.03 1.96 3.46
N LEU A 216 -8.79 2.99 4.27
CA LEU A 216 -8.23 2.86 5.62
C LEU A 216 -9.24 3.35 6.64
N PRO A 217 -9.29 2.76 7.85
CA PRO A 217 -10.08 3.33 8.93
C PRO A 217 -9.56 4.72 9.30
N SER A 218 -10.42 5.56 9.88
CA SER A 218 -10.06 6.90 10.38
C SER A 218 -8.99 6.89 11.48
N THR A 219 -8.76 5.73 12.10
CA THR A 219 -7.73 5.52 13.12
C THR A 219 -6.36 5.14 12.54
N ALA A 220 -6.21 5.04 11.22
CA ALA A 220 -4.93 4.73 10.60
C ALA A 220 -3.93 5.88 10.76
N GLU A 221 -2.69 5.56 11.14
CA GLU A 221 -1.63 6.50 11.45
C GLU A 221 -0.26 5.99 10.96
N ASN A 222 0.81 6.73 11.25
CA ASN A 222 2.19 6.29 11.02
C ASN A 222 2.47 5.87 9.55
N PHE A 223 2.02 6.70 8.62
CA PHE A 223 2.26 6.57 7.19
C PHE A 223 3.74 6.83 6.88
N ARG A 224 4.46 5.81 6.41
CA ARG A 224 5.90 5.90 6.20
C ARG A 224 6.40 5.06 5.03
N VAL A 225 7.59 5.42 4.54
CA VAL A 225 8.40 4.55 3.69
C VAL A 225 9.57 3.94 4.47
N PHE A 226 9.97 2.71 4.17
CA PHE A 226 11.13 2.06 4.81
C PHE A 226 11.74 0.97 3.92
N LYS A 227 13.05 0.69 4.05
CA LYS A 227 13.75 -0.35 3.27
C LYS A 227 14.00 -1.62 4.10
N ASN A 228 14.83 -1.52 5.14
CA ASN A 228 15.21 -2.64 6.00
C ASN A 228 15.06 -2.23 7.48
N GLN A 229 13.88 -2.49 8.07
CA GLN A 229 13.57 -2.36 9.52
C GLN A 229 14.49 -1.41 10.33
N SER A 230 14.68 -0.16 9.89
CA SER A 230 15.46 0.82 10.63
C SER A 230 14.49 1.76 11.32
N GLY A 231 14.65 1.93 12.64
CA GLY A 231 13.77 2.71 13.52
C GLY A 231 13.68 4.21 13.23
N VAL A 232 14.16 4.67 12.07
CA VAL A 232 14.01 6.05 11.61
C VAL A 232 12.70 6.15 10.84
N PHE A 233 11.76 6.89 11.41
CA PHE A 233 10.54 7.26 10.72
C PHE A 233 10.88 8.11 9.49
N THR A 234 10.53 7.63 8.30
CA THR A 234 10.63 8.40 7.06
C THR A 234 9.23 8.61 6.52
N PRO A 235 8.70 9.85 6.51
CA PRO A 235 7.33 10.11 6.06
C PRO A 235 7.15 9.74 4.59
N ILE A 236 5.90 9.54 4.18
CA ILE A 236 5.53 9.38 2.78
C ILE A 236 5.98 10.63 2.00
N PRO A 237 6.74 10.48 0.89
CA PRO A 237 7.06 11.59 0.00
C PRO A 237 5.78 12.27 -0.52
N LEU A 238 5.81 13.60 -0.64
CA LEU A 238 4.61 14.37 -1.02
C LEU A 238 4.27 14.27 -2.51
N THR A 239 5.22 13.86 -3.37
CA THR A 239 5.05 13.86 -4.84
C THR A 239 5.30 12.47 -5.45
N PRO A 240 4.62 12.11 -6.56
CA PRO A 240 4.80 10.86 -7.30
C PRO A 240 6.25 10.51 -7.64
N LEU A 241 7.03 11.49 -8.13
CA LEU A 241 8.41 11.26 -8.55
C LEU A 241 9.32 10.93 -7.36
N ALA A 242 9.22 11.70 -6.28
CA ALA A 242 10.01 11.44 -5.07
C ALA A 242 9.68 10.06 -4.48
N MET A 243 8.42 9.63 -4.58
CA MET A 243 8.01 8.29 -4.19
C MET A 243 8.57 7.20 -5.11
N MET A 244 8.53 7.42 -6.43
CA MET A 244 9.08 6.47 -7.40
C MET A 244 10.58 6.20 -7.13
N ASN A 245 11.37 7.26 -6.89
CA ASN A 245 12.78 7.13 -6.52
C ASN A 245 12.98 6.27 -5.27
N LYS A 246 12.10 6.39 -4.26
CA LYS A 246 12.12 5.54 -3.06
C LYS A 246 11.79 4.08 -3.41
N LEU A 247 10.74 3.84 -4.18
CA LEU A 247 10.32 2.49 -4.59
C LEU A 247 11.40 1.79 -5.43
N GLU A 248 12.06 2.50 -6.33
CA GLU A 248 13.18 2.00 -7.14
C GLU A 248 14.40 1.66 -6.28
N SER A 249 14.65 2.48 -5.26
CA SER A 249 15.67 2.23 -4.24
C SER A 249 15.32 1.07 -3.28
N GLY A 250 14.17 0.42 -3.47
CA GLY A 250 13.73 -0.74 -2.68
C GLY A 250 13.03 -0.37 -1.37
N TYR A 251 12.49 0.83 -1.24
CA TYR A 251 11.62 1.17 -0.12
C TYR A 251 10.22 0.59 -0.31
N ASN A 252 9.58 0.31 0.81
CA ASN A 252 8.21 -0.17 0.95
C ASN A 252 7.37 0.85 1.71
N ILE A 253 6.05 0.77 1.60
CA ILE A 253 5.09 1.58 2.35
C ILE A 253 4.61 0.82 3.56
N GLY A 254 4.67 1.42 4.74
CA GLY A 254 4.02 0.92 5.96
C GLY A 254 2.98 1.90 6.49
N ILE A 255 1.85 1.37 6.93
CA ILE A 255 0.77 2.13 7.59
C ILE A 255 0.49 1.43 8.92
N ASN A 256 0.40 2.21 9.99
CA ASN A 256 0.48 1.79 11.39
C ASN A 256 1.83 1.16 11.78
N HIS A 257 2.05 1.05 13.09
CA HIS A 257 3.20 0.31 13.60
C HIS A 257 2.99 -1.22 13.47
N LYS A 258 4.04 -2.01 13.24
CA LYS A 258 3.93 -3.49 13.10
C LYS A 258 3.35 -4.24 14.32
N LYS A 259 3.29 -3.56 15.47
CA LYS A 259 2.71 -4.08 16.72
C LYS A 259 1.26 -3.63 16.95
N ALA A 260 0.74 -2.73 16.10
CA ALA A 260 -0.66 -2.33 16.16
C ALA A 260 -1.58 -3.51 15.83
N ASP A 261 -2.85 -3.36 16.19
CA ASP A 261 -3.86 -4.39 15.96
C ASP A 261 -4.09 -4.68 14.46
N GLU A 262 -3.88 -3.66 13.62
CA GLU A 262 -3.89 -3.77 12.17
C GLU A 262 -2.69 -3.03 11.59
N TYR A 263 -2.04 -3.63 10.60
CA TYR A 263 -0.89 -3.07 9.90
C TYR A 263 -1.03 -3.32 8.40
N TRP A 264 -0.79 -2.29 7.58
CA TRP A 264 -0.80 -2.42 6.12
C TRP A 264 0.60 -2.22 5.56
N HIS A 265 0.88 -2.95 4.48
CA HIS A 265 2.18 -2.94 3.82
C HIS A 265 2.01 -3.02 2.31
N LEU A 266 2.57 -2.06 1.58
CA LEU A 266 2.54 -2.05 0.11
C LEU A 266 3.96 -1.99 -0.45
N TYR A 267 4.27 -2.86 -1.41
CA TYR A 267 5.62 -2.96 -1.98
C TYR A 267 5.65 -3.71 -3.30
N VAL A 268 6.78 -3.61 -4.01
CA VAL A 268 7.08 -4.46 -5.16
C VAL A 268 7.77 -5.73 -4.68
N LYS A 269 7.11 -6.88 -4.83
CA LYS A 269 7.64 -8.18 -4.41
C LYS A 269 8.45 -8.81 -5.54
N THR A 270 9.77 -8.62 -5.45
CA THR A 270 10.78 -9.15 -6.37
C THR A 270 11.60 -10.30 -5.78
N THR A 271 11.37 -10.67 -4.53
CA THR A 271 12.07 -11.74 -3.83
C THR A 271 11.12 -12.73 -3.17
N ASP A 272 11.60 -13.95 -2.95
CA ASP A 272 10.90 -14.99 -2.19
C ASP A 272 11.12 -14.84 -0.67
N GLN A 273 10.59 -15.78 0.11
CA GLN A 273 10.71 -15.78 1.58
C GLN A 273 12.16 -15.93 2.06
N ASN A 274 13.05 -16.52 1.26
CA ASN A 274 14.47 -16.66 1.53
C ASN A 274 15.29 -15.48 0.99
N LYS A 275 14.61 -14.39 0.61
CA LYS A 275 15.18 -13.19 -0.01
C LYS A 275 15.90 -13.46 -1.34
N GLN A 276 15.60 -14.60 -1.97
CA GLN A 276 16.15 -14.91 -3.29
C GLN A 276 15.38 -14.16 -4.36
N PRO A 277 16.06 -13.62 -5.40
CA PRO A 277 15.39 -12.98 -6.52
C PRO A 277 14.37 -13.90 -7.18
N LEU A 278 13.17 -13.37 -7.39
CA LEU A 278 12.15 -14.00 -8.20
C LEU A 278 12.40 -13.68 -9.67
N PRO A 279 12.11 -14.61 -10.59
CA PRO A 279 12.08 -14.29 -12.01
C PRO A 279 11.00 -13.23 -12.28
N GLU A 280 11.22 -12.38 -13.27
CA GLU A 280 10.41 -11.19 -13.55
C GLU A 280 8.92 -11.49 -13.75
N TYR A 281 8.58 -12.62 -14.38
CA TYR A 281 7.19 -13.04 -14.57
C TYR A 281 6.45 -13.35 -13.25
N LYS A 282 7.17 -13.52 -12.13
CA LYS A 282 6.63 -13.67 -10.76
C LYS A 282 6.67 -12.37 -9.96
N TRP A 283 7.23 -11.30 -10.52
CA TRP A 283 7.15 -9.99 -9.89
C TRP A 283 5.70 -9.54 -9.82
N ARG A 284 5.41 -8.86 -8.72
CA ARG A 284 4.07 -8.36 -8.42
C ARG A 284 4.16 -7.18 -7.49
N ILE A 285 3.18 -6.30 -7.59
CA ILE A 285 2.91 -5.35 -6.52
C ILE A 285 2.01 -6.05 -5.52
N ARG A 286 2.32 -5.91 -4.23
CA ARG A 286 1.57 -6.55 -3.16
C ARG A 286 1.03 -5.51 -2.21
N ALA A 287 -0.25 -5.64 -1.87
CA ALA A 287 -0.89 -4.96 -0.75
C ALA A 287 -1.23 -6.00 0.32
N GLU A 288 -0.65 -5.86 1.51
CA GLU A 288 -0.84 -6.75 2.66
C GLU A 288 -1.60 -6.03 3.77
N LYS A 289 -2.39 -6.80 4.51
CA LYS A 289 -3.01 -6.42 5.77
C LYS A 289 -2.74 -7.50 6.81
N ASN A 290 -2.05 -7.13 7.87
CA ASN A 290 -1.87 -7.94 9.07
C ASN A 290 -2.96 -7.58 10.09
N ILE A 291 -3.58 -8.59 10.70
CA ILE A 291 -4.67 -8.45 11.67
C ILE A 291 -4.34 -9.29 12.89
N LYS A 292 -4.35 -8.66 14.08
CA LYS A 292 -3.98 -9.29 15.34
C LYS A 292 -5.17 -9.63 16.22
N LEU A 293 -4.88 -10.34 17.31
CA LEU A 293 -5.83 -10.91 18.25
C LEU A 293 -6.97 -9.98 18.66
N ASN A 294 -6.71 -8.71 18.96
CA ASN A 294 -7.75 -7.78 19.44
C ASN A 294 -8.86 -7.54 18.41
N VAL A 295 -8.52 -7.50 17.12
CA VAL A 295 -9.49 -7.39 16.02
C VAL A 295 -10.09 -8.75 15.72
N LEU A 296 -9.28 -9.80 15.70
CA LEU A 296 -9.73 -11.17 15.43
C LEU A 296 -10.74 -11.68 16.46
N ASN A 297 -10.60 -11.33 17.73
CA ASN A 297 -11.55 -11.68 18.80
C ASN A 297 -12.97 -11.17 18.49
N LYS A 298 -13.10 -10.03 17.80
CA LYS A 298 -14.38 -9.47 17.37
C LYS A 298 -15.01 -10.24 16.19
N MET A 299 -14.21 -11.05 15.50
CA MET A 299 -14.60 -11.84 14.31
C MET A 299 -14.83 -13.32 14.61
N ASP A 300 -14.83 -13.73 15.88
CA ASP A 300 -14.79 -15.13 16.32
C ASP A 300 -13.56 -15.86 15.74
N ASN A 301 -12.43 -15.72 16.43
CA ASN A 301 -11.13 -16.23 15.99
C ASN A 301 -10.94 -17.74 16.15
N ARG A 302 -12.00 -18.52 16.37
CA ARG A 302 -11.90 -19.99 16.36
C ARG A 302 -11.50 -20.48 14.98
N LEU A 303 -10.66 -21.52 14.93
CA LEU A 303 -10.24 -22.11 13.66
C LEU A 303 -11.43 -22.62 12.82
N THR A 304 -12.50 -23.10 13.47
CA THR A 304 -13.74 -23.52 12.82
C THR A 304 -14.42 -22.39 12.02
N ASN A 305 -14.13 -21.12 12.34
CA ASN A 305 -14.64 -19.94 11.65
C ASN A 305 -13.63 -19.32 10.67
N LEU A 306 -12.53 -20.01 10.35
CA LEU A 306 -11.45 -19.48 9.51
C LEU A 306 -11.96 -18.85 8.20
N LYS A 307 -12.89 -19.50 7.49
CA LYS A 307 -13.45 -18.96 6.24
C LYS A 307 -14.09 -17.58 6.42
N ARG A 308 -14.82 -17.37 7.52
CA ARG A 308 -15.44 -16.08 7.85
C ARG A 308 -14.39 -15.05 8.23
N VAL A 309 -13.43 -15.42 9.08
CA VAL A 309 -12.31 -14.56 9.48
C VAL A 309 -11.52 -14.09 8.26
N LEU A 310 -11.24 -14.99 7.31
CA LEU A 310 -10.60 -14.65 6.03
C LEU A 310 -11.44 -13.65 5.24
N PHE A 311 -12.72 -13.94 5.04
CA PHE A 311 -13.63 -13.06 4.29
C PHE A 311 -13.72 -11.65 4.89
N ASP A 312 -13.93 -11.55 6.20
CA ASP A 312 -14.03 -10.28 6.90
C ASP A 312 -12.68 -9.54 6.94
N GLY A 313 -11.56 -10.27 7.06
CA GLY A 313 -10.23 -9.69 7.01
C GLY A 313 -9.90 -9.02 5.67
N PHE A 314 -10.28 -9.65 4.54
CA PHE A 314 -10.05 -9.11 3.20
C PHE A 314 -10.83 -7.82 2.91
N LYS A 315 -11.93 -7.52 3.64
CA LYS A 315 -12.66 -6.25 3.47
C LYS A 315 -11.79 -5.02 3.74
N GLY A 316 -10.74 -5.18 4.56
CA GLY A 316 -9.74 -4.14 4.83
C GLY A 316 -8.71 -3.93 3.73
N ILE A 317 -8.79 -4.64 2.60
CA ILE A 317 -8.00 -4.43 1.40
C ILE A 317 -8.97 -4.08 0.26
N SER A 318 -9.62 -2.92 0.39
CA SER A 318 -10.49 -2.34 -0.64
C SER A 318 -9.95 -0.98 -1.07
N PHE A 319 -10.35 -0.52 -2.26
CA PHE A 319 -9.79 0.68 -2.87
C PHE A 319 -10.87 1.68 -3.27
N THR A 320 -10.50 2.95 -3.30
CA THR A 320 -11.30 4.10 -3.70
C THR A 320 -10.78 4.69 -5.01
N GLN A 321 -11.48 5.67 -5.54
CA GLN A 321 -11.08 6.44 -6.70
C GLN A 321 -11.66 7.85 -6.61
N LEU A 322 -11.06 8.78 -7.34
CA LEU A 322 -11.62 10.12 -7.48
C LEU A 322 -12.83 10.08 -8.43
N MET A 323 -13.93 10.73 -8.07
CA MET A 323 -15.10 10.83 -8.94
C MET A 323 -14.77 11.64 -10.21
N ASN A 324 -15.33 11.23 -11.35
CA ASN A 324 -15.16 11.97 -12.62
C ASN A 324 -15.68 13.42 -12.55
N SER A 325 -16.70 13.65 -11.72
CA SER A 325 -17.32 14.95 -11.46
C SER A 325 -16.55 15.82 -10.45
N ALA A 326 -15.40 15.36 -9.94
CA ALA A 326 -14.57 16.15 -9.04
C ALA A 326 -14.10 17.46 -9.70
N PRO A 327 -13.99 18.57 -8.94
CA PRO A 327 -13.41 19.82 -9.43
C PRO A 327 -11.98 19.63 -9.95
N GLN A 328 -11.56 20.48 -10.89
CA GLN A 328 -10.22 20.38 -11.48
C GLN A 328 -9.11 20.50 -10.44
N SER A 329 -9.25 21.39 -9.45
CA SER A 329 -8.30 21.53 -8.34
C SER A 329 -8.11 20.24 -7.53
N MET A 330 -9.17 19.44 -7.34
CA MET A 330 -9.08 18.13 -6.68
C MET A 330 -8.42 17.09 -7.59
N LYS A 331 -8.67 17.15 -8.90
CA LYS A 331 -7.99 16.29 -9.88
C LYS A 331 -6.50 16.57 -9.92
N ASP A 332 -6.10 17.84 -9.91
CA ASP A 332 -4.71 18.28 -9.91
C ASP A 332 -4.02 17.86 -8.60
N THR A 333 -4.67 18.12 -7.46
CA THR A 333 -4.17 17.67 -6.14
C THR A 333 -4.01 16.15 -6.09
N TYR A 334 -5.02 15.40 -6.54
CA TYR A 334 -4.95 13.94 -6.57
C TYR A 334 -3.86 13.46 -7.53
N LYS A 335 -3.61 14.13 -8.65
CA LYS A 335 -2.58 13.75 -9.63
C LYS A 335 -1.17 14.04 -9.10
N GLU A 336 -0.95 15.21 -8.53
CA GLU A 336 0.38 15.75 -8.26
C GLU A 336 0.89 15.44 -6.86
N SER A 337 -0.02 15.10 -5.93
CA SER A 337 0.33 14.84 -4.54
C SER A 337 0.07 13.39 -4.12
N ILE A 338 0.71 13.01 -3.00
CA ILE A 338 0.53 11.71 -2.37
C ILE A 338 -0.05 11.92 -0.97
N GLN A 339 -1.28 11.47 -0.82
CA GLN A 339 -2.01 11.39 0.45
C GLN A 339 -2.83 10.09 0.49
N PRO A 340 -3.20 9.60 1.68
CA PRO A 340 -4.13 8.47 1.79
C PRO A 340 -5.58 8.93 1.52
N PHE A 341 -5.89 9.32 0.28
CA PHE A 341 -7.22 9.82 -0.11
C PHE A 341 -8.36 8.85 0.17
N GLY A 342 -8.07 7.54 0.26
CA GLY A 342 -9.04 6.50 0.66
C GLY A 342 -9.28 6.39 2.16
N MET A 343 -8.63 7.18 3.00
CA MET A 343 -8.84 7.16 4.45
C MET A 343 -10.26 7.64 4.81
N GLU A 344 -10.92 6.87 5.66
CA GLU A 344 -12.22 7.23 6.20
C GLU A 344 -12.09 8.44 7.14
N GLN A 345 -13.08 9.31 7.11
CA GLN A 345 -13.28 10.44 8.00
C GLN A 345 -14.32 10.07 9.05
N GLU A 346 -14.45 10.91 10.07
CA GLU A 346 -15.61 10.83 10.94
C GLU A 346 -16.91 10.88 10.14
N ILE A 347 -17.93 10.20 10.65
CA ILE A 347 -19.22 10.09 9.99
C ILE A 347 -19.78 11.49 9.76
N TYR A 348 -20.03 11.84 8.51
CA TYR A 348 -20.72 13.07 8.15
C TYR A 348 -21.93 12.78 7.25
N TYR A 349 -22.81 13.77 7.14
CA TYR A 349 -23.98 13.70 6.27
C TYR A 349 -23.74 14.52 5.01
N ASP A 350 -23.97 13.92 3.84
CA ASP A 350 -23.92 14.68 2.59
C ASP A 350 -25.13 15.63 2.44
N LYS A 351 -25.15 16.42 1.36
CA LYS A 351 -26.26 17.36 1.07
C LYS A 351 -27.63 16.67 0.98
N SER A 352 -27.64 15.37 0.70
CA SER A 352 -28.83 14.52 0.61
C SER A 352 -29.13 13.77 1.92
N ARG A 353 -28.41 14.11 3.01
CA ARG A 353 -28.48 13.46 4.33
C ARG A 353 -28.14 11.98 4.33
N HIS A 354 -27.36 11.52 3.37
CA HIS A 354 -26.80 10.18 3.44
C HIS A 354 -25.54 10.18 4.30
N LYS A 355 -25.46 9.18 5.17
CA LYS A 355 -24.29 8.92 6.01
C LYS A 355 -23.10 8.54 5.13
N ARG A 356 -21.99 9.27 5.27
CA ARG A 356 -20.74 9.05 4.53
C ARG A 356 -19.57 8.94 5.50
N THR A 357 -18.55 8.19 5.06
CA THR A 357 -17.25 8.06 5.74
C THR A 357 -16.08 8.40 4.82
N LEU A 358 -16.26 8.45 3.50
CA LEU A 358 -15.22 8.86 2.56
C LEU A 358 -15.32 10.36 2.30
N GLN A 359 -14.18 11.03 2.09
CA GLN A 359 -14.15 12.43 1.70
C GLN A 359 -15.02 12.71 0.48
N LYS A 360 -15.61 13.91 0.42
CA LYS A 360 -16.36 14.37 -0.74
C LYS A 360 -15.55 14.19 -2.04
N TYR A 361 -16.21 13.66 -3.07
CA TYR A 361 -15.63 13.31 -4.37
C TYR A 361 -14.71 12.07 -4.39
N ILE A 362 -14.53 11.37 -3.27
CA ILE A 362 -13.90 10.05 -3.24
C ILE A 362 -15.00 8.98 -3.13
N GLU A 363 -14.93 7.99 -4.00
CA GLU A 363 -15.89 6.87 -4.03
C GLU A 363 -15.16 5.53 -4.06
N LYS A 364 -15.87 4.43 -3.82
CA LYS A 364 -15.28 3.09 -3.95
C LYS A 364 -14.94 2.80 -5.42
N ASN A 365 -13.75 2.26 -5.68
CA ASN A 365 -13.40 1.76 -7.01
C ASN A 365 -14.13 0.45 -7.26
N ALA A 366 -15.33 0.51 -7.82
CA ALA A 366 -16.22 -0.63 -7.97
C ALA A 366 -15.60 -1.76 -8.80
N ASP A 367 -14.89 -1.42 -9.88
CA ASP A 367 -14.29 -2.40 -10.78
C ASP A 367 -13.14 -3.16 -10.15
N LEU A 368 -12.19 -2.44 -9.54
CA LEU A 368 -11.07 -3.06 -8.83
C LEU A 368 -11.58 -3.89 -7.63
N ASN A 369 -12.49 -3.35 -6.84
CA ASN A 369 -13.04 -4.08 -5.69
C ASN A 369 -13.83 -5.33 -6.10
N ARG A 370 -14.54 -5.29 -7.23
CA ARG A 370 -15.20 -6.47 -7.79
C ARG A 370 -14.18 -7.53 -8.22
N LEU A 371 -13.08 -7.13 -8.86
CA LEU A 371 -12.00 -8.04 -9.25
C LEU A 371 -11.36 -8.69 -8.02
N ILE A 372 -11.09 -7.90 -6.97
CA ILE A 372 -10.56 -8.40 -5.69
C ILE A 372 -11.55 -9.36 -5.03
N SER A 373 -12.82 -8.96 -4.94
CA SER A 373 -13.89 -9.78 -4.36
C SER A 373 -13.97 -11.14 -5.06
N ASN A 374 -13.91 -11.19 -6.39
CA ASN A 374 -13.94 -12.45 -7.14
C ASN A 374 -12.76 -13.36 -6.79
N THR A 375 -11.54 -12.81 -6.71
CA THR A 375 -10.35 -13.62 -6.37
C THR A 375 -10.36 -14.07 -4.90
N VAL A 376 -10.88 -13.24 -3.99
CA VAL A 376 -11.12 -13.62 -2.59
C VAL A 376 -12.13 -14.76 -2.49
N HIS A 377 -13.28 -14.67 -3.16
CA HIS A 377 -14.28 -15.75 -3.17
C HIS A 377 -13.69 -17.05 -3.73
N ASN A 378 -12.87 -16.98 -4.77
CA ASN A 378 -12.19 -18.15 -5.33
C ASN A 378 -11.21 -18.76 -4.32
N LEU A 379 -10.42 -17.95 -3.61
CA LEU A 379 -9.56 -18.43 -2.52
C LEU A 379 -10.38 -19.11 -1.41
N LEU A 380 -11.48 -18.48 -0.98
CA LEU A 380 -12.34 -18.97 0.10
C LEU A 380 -13.06 -20.28 -0.19
N ARG A 381 -13.21 -20.66 -1.48
CA ARG A 381 -13.73 -21.99 -1.85
C ARG A 381 -12.82 -23.11 -1.33
N ASN A 382 -11.51 -22.86 -1.27
CA ASN A 382 -10.53 -23.81 -0.73
C ASN A 382 -10.57 -23.91 0.80
N PHE A 383 -11.37 -23.07 1.47
CA PHE A 383 -11.57 -23.05 2.92
C PHE A 383 -12.99 -23.43 3.33
N ALA A 384 -13.80 -23.96 2.40
CA ALA A 384 -15.04 -24.63 2.75
C ALA A 384 -14.71 -25.98 3.40
N ILE A 385 -15.28 -26.25 4.56
CA ILE A 385 -15.27 -27.58 5.15
C ILE A 385 -16.15 -28.44 4.24
N SER A 386 -15.60 -29.46 3.59
CA SER A 386 -16.40 -30.57 3.08
C SER A 386 -17.03 -31.23 4.30
N VAL A 387 -18.33 -31.00 4.48
CA VAL A 387 -19.15 -31.70 5.47
C VAL A 387 -19.28 -33.16 5.06
#